data_AF-A8SKQ5-F1
#
_entry.id   AF-A8SKQ5-F1
#
_cell.length_a   1.000
_cell.length_b   1.000
_cell.length_c   1.000
_cell.angle_alpha   90.00
_cell.angle_beta   90.00
_cell.angle_gamma   90.00
#
_symmetry.space_group_name_H-M   'P 1'
#
loop_
_entity.id
_entity.type
_entity.pdbx_description
1 polymer ?
#
loop_
_entity_poly.entity_id
_entity_poly.type
_entity_poly.pdbx_seq_one_letter_code
_entity_poly.pdbx_strand_id
1 'polypeptide(L)'
;MTEKEKEIVEVVIKVTQSNGKEIYDVIGRRSNYIEITAPDISTIQKELEKVVGFCKVLKTPDEKLQQQTERLLDFVIKNSTDEQKAKNPEFFRDWKEGLPFTKGEYVNYAGLVFYCKETHTAKYNNMPLVDFDFWKQVTVEKQPEKKINPEWEQNFKKAENYYRDLSYKEKTYVKFYNELYKAEKEVKNGEEPSEKSNYWKLIPKYL
;
A
#
# COMPACT_ATOMS: atom_id res chain seq x y z
N MET A 1 -66.25 -26.51 15.37
CA MET A 1 -65.35 -25.51 14.76
C MET A 1 -64.12 -26.25 14.28
N THR A 2 -63.95 -26.39 12.96
CA THR A 2 -62.74 -26.94 12.37
C THR A 2 -61.59 -25.98 12.67
N GLU A 3 -60.56 -26.44 13.39
CA GLU A 3 -59.31 -25.69 13.52
C GLU A 3 -58.85 -25.33 12.12
N LYS A 4 -58.77 -24.03 11.80
CA LYS A 4 -58.07 -23.58 10.60
C LYS A 4 -56.65 -24.14 10.69
N GLU A 5 -56.21 -24.85 9.65
CA GLU A 5 -54.82 -25.27 9.53
C GLU A 5 -53.91 -24.08 9.82
N LYS A 6 -53.00 -24.27 10.79
CA LYS A 6 -52.08 -23.22 11.23
C LYS A 6 -50.99 -23.10 10.17
N GLU A 7 -51.26 -22.25 9.17
CA GLU A 7 -50.37 -21.99 8.04
C GLU A 7 -48.97 -21.52 8.48
N ILE A 8 -47.95 -22.00 7.79
CA ILE A 8 -46.58 -21.51 7.90
C ILE A 8 -46.48 -20.21 7.09
N VAL A 9 -46.08 -19.12 7.75
CA VAL A 9 -45.92 -17.79 7.13
C VAL A 9 -44.48 -17.45 6.79
N GLU A 10 -43.52 -18.07 7.48
CA GLU A 10 -42.09 -17.88 7.25
C GLU A 10 -41.32 -19.14 7.63
N VAL A 11 -40.25 -19.41 6.88
CA VAL A 11 -39.25 -20.43 7.23
C VAL A 11 -37.89 -19.76 7.33
N VAL A 12 -37.23 -19.92 8.47
CA VAL A 12 -35.89 -19.42 8.75
C VAL A 12 -34.94 -20.60 8.82
N ILE A 13 -33.87 -20.55 8.03
CA ILE A 13 -32.74 -21.46 8.14
C ILE A 13 -31.68 -20.74 8.96
N LYS A 14 -31.45 -21.22 10.19
CA LYS A 14 -30.39 -20.69 11.05
C LYS A 14 -29.14 -21.54 10.85
N VAL A 15 -28.03 -20.88 10.57
CA VAL A 15 -26.72 -21.54 10.42
C VAL A 15 -25.84 -21.15 11.60
N THR A 16 -25.33 -22.14 12.32
CA THR A 16 -24.36 -21.95 13.40
C THR A 16 -23.09 -22.73 13.12
N GLN A 17 -21.98 -22.34 13.73
CA GLN A 17 -20.71 -23.07 13.60
C GLN A 17 -20.36 -23.76 14.92
N SER A 18 -19.98 -25.03 14.84
CA SER A 18 -19.45 -25.80 15.96
C SER A 18 -18.32 -26.70 15.48
N ASN A 19 -17.15 -26.61 16.11
CA ASN A 19 -15.95 -27.35 15.73
C ASN A 19 -15.59 -27.25 14.23
N GLY A 20 -15.77 -26.06 13.64
CA GLY A 20 -15.49 -25.80 12.23
C GLY A 20 -16.50 -26.42 11.25
N LYS A 21 -17.59 -27.02 11.73
CA LYS A 21 -18.70 -27.53 10.91
C LYS A 21 -19.93 -26.64 11.03
N GLU A 22 -20.63 -26.49 9.93
CA GLU A 22 -21.92 -25.79 9.90
C GLU A 22 -23.03 -26.71 10.41
N ILE A 23 -23.87 -26.18 11.30
CA ILE A 23 -25.06 -26.82 11.83
C ILE A 23 -26.26 -25.99 11.36
N TYR A 24 -27.29 -26.66 10.85
CA TYR A 24 -28.47 -26.03 10.29
C TYR A 24 -29.69 -26.32 11.17
N ASP A 25 -30.42 -25.28 11.57
CA ASP A 25 -31.74 -25.40 12.18
C ASP A 25 -32.80 -24.85 11.22
N VAL A 26 -33.89 -25.58 11.01
CA VAL A 26 -35.04 -25.12 10.21
C VAL A 26 -36.17 -24.74 11.16
N ILE A 27 -36.53 -23.47 11.16
CA ILE A 27 -37.53 -22.87 12.06
C ILE A 27 -38.71 -22.40 11.21
N GLY A 28 -39.89 -22.95 11.44
CA GLY A 28 -41.13 -22.49 10.85
C GLY A 28 -41.86 -21.54 11.79
N ARG A 29 -42.25 -20.36 11.30
CA ARG A 29 -43.15 -19.44 12.02
C ARG A 29 -44.57 -19.59 11.49
N ARG A 30 -45.52 -19.80 12.40
CA ARG A 30 -46.94 -19.92 12.08
C ARG A 30 -47.63 -18.55 12.10
N SER A 31 -48.78 -18.45 11.45
CA SER A 31 -49.62 -17.23 11.41
C SER A 31 -50.07 -16.72 12.79
N ASN A 32 -50.02 -17.58 13.82
CA ASN A 32 -50.29 -17.22 15.21
C ASN A 32 -49.03 -16.91 16.04
N TYR A 33 -47.91 -16.61 15.38
CA TYR A 33 -46.62 -16.26 15.98
C TYR A 33 -45.94 -17.37 16.79
N ILE A 34 -46.41 -18.63 16.69
CA ILE A 34 -45.71 -19.78 17.29
C ILE A 34 -44.57 -20.21 16.37
N GLU A 35 -43.37 -20.35 16.94
CA GLU A 35 -42.22 -20.95 16.27
C GLU A 35 -42.18 -22.47 16.52
N ILE A 36 -41.85 -23.23 15.48
CA ILE A 36 -41.60 -24.68 15.56
C ILE A 36 -40.25 -24.99 14.90
N THR A 37 -39.48 -25.91 15.46
CA THR A 37 -38.18 -26.33 14.92
C THR A 37 -38.28 -27.76 14.39
N ALA A 38 -37.69 -28.01 13.22
CA ALA A 38 -37.61 -29.36 12.67
C ALA A 38 -36.69 -30.23 13.57
N PRO A 39 -37.18 -31.37 14.10
CA PRO A 39 -36.40 -32.20 15.02
C PRO A 39 -35.29 -33.00 14.32
N ASP A 40 -35.46 -33.32 13.04
CA ASP A 40 -34.46 -33.96 12.19
C ASP A 40 -34.52 -33.34 10.78
N ILE A 41 -33.35 -33.00 10.24
CA ILE A 41 -33.17 -32.41 8.92
C ILE A 41 -32.27 -33.26 8.00
N SER A 42 -31.88 -34.46 8.45
CA SER A 42 -30.93 -35.34 7.76
C SER A 42 -31.29 -35.62 6.30
N THR A 43 -32.59 -35.72 6.01
CA THR A 43 -33.13 -36.00 4.67
C THR A 43 -33.05 -34.81 3.70
N ILE A 44 -32.97 -33.58 4.21
CA ILE A 44 -32.96 -32.33 3.42
C ILE A 44 -31.65 -31.55 3.57
N GLN A 45 -30.68 -32.09 4.31
CA GLN A 45 -29.46 -31.37 4.66
C GLN A 45 -28.70 -30.86 3.43
N LYS A 46 -28.61 -31.67 2.37
CA LYS A 46 -27.91 -31.28 1.13
C LYS A 46 -28.60 -30.12 0.41
N GLU A 47 -29.92 -30.06 0.48
CA GLU A 47 -30.72 -28.98 -0.08
C GLU A 47 -30.53 -27.69 0.72
N LEU A 48 -30.47 -27.77 2.05
CA LEU A 48 -30.16 -26.65 2.92
C LEU A 48 -28.76 -26.10 2.65
N GLU A 49 -27.75 -26.97 2.51
CA GLU A 49 -26.39 -26.58 2.13
C GLU A 49 -26.36 -25.82 0.80
N LYS A 50 -27.14 -26.24 -0.20
CA LYS A 50 -27.27 -25.53 -1.49
C LYS A 50 -27.90 -24.15 -1.33
N VAL A 51 -28.99 -24.04 -0.55
CA VAL A 51 -29.67 -22.76 -0.31
C VAL A 51 -28.74 -21.78 0.40
N VAL A 52 -28.07 -22.23 1.48
CA VAL A 52 -27.11 -21.40 2.22
C VAL A 52 -25.91 -21.04 1.35
N GLY A 53 -25.39 -21.97 0.56
CA GLY A 53 -24.33 -21.73 -0.42
C GLY A 53 -24.72 -20.67 -1.45
N PHE A 54 -25.95 -20.70 -1.94
CA PHE A 54 -26.48 -19.68 -2.84
C PHE A 54 -26.57 -18.31 -2.14
N CYS A 55 -27.10 -18.25 -0.91
CA CYS A 55 -27.15 -17.00 -0.15
C CYS A 55 -25.77 -16.39 0.11
N LYS A 56 -24.73 -17.20 0.34
CA LYS A 56 -23.35 -16.73 0.53
C LYS A 56 -22.75 -16.02 -0.69
N VAL A 57 -23.23 -16.31 -1.90
CA VAL A 57 -22.75 -15.67 -3.13
C VAL A 57 -23.64 -14.53 -3.61
N LEU A 58 -24.80 -14.34 -2.99
CA LEU A 58 -25.64 -13.19 -3.24
C LEU A 58 -24.95 -11.93 -2.78
N LYS A 59 -25.05 -10.89 -3.61
CA LYS A 59 -24.55 -9.56 -3.31
C LYS A 59 -25.73 -8.64 -3.10
N THR A 60 -25.67 -7.89 -2.01
CA THR A 60 -26.54 -6.73 -1.78
C THR A 60 -26.39 -5.72 -2.92
N PRO A 61 -27.39 -4.83 -3.13
CA PRO A 61 -27.25 -3.71 -4.05
C PRO A 61 -26.00 -2.87 -3.78
N ASP A 62 -25.66 -2.66 -2.51
CA ASP A 62 -24.49 -1.87 -2.11
C ASP A 62 -23.17 -2.55 -2.47
N GLU A 63 -23.03 -3.87 -2.25
CA GLU A 63 -21.82 -4.62 -2.68
C GLU A 63 -21.66 -4.63 -4.20
N LYS A 64 -22.77 -4.69 -4.94
CA LYS A 64 -22.74 -4.58 -6.41
C LYS A 64 -22.28 -3.19 -6.84
N LEU A 65 -22.80 -2.15 -6.20
CA LEU A 65 -22.41 -0.76 -6.46
C LEU A 65 -20.93 -0.53 -6.12
N GLN A 66 -20.46 -1.01 -4.97
CA GLN A 66 -19.06 -0.91 -4.58
C GLN A 66 -18.14 -1.55 -5.64
N GLN A 67 -18.45 -2.77 -6.08
CA GLN A 67 -17.66 -3.44 -7.13
C GLN A 67 -17.71 -2.71 -8.47
N GLN A 68 -18.83 -2.08 -8.81
CA GLN A 68 -18.93 -1.24 -10.00
C GLN A 68 -18.05 0.01 -9.87
N THR A 69 -18.09 0.68 -8.72
CA THR A 69 -17.25 1.85 -8.43
C THR A 69 -15.77 1.50 -8.47
N GLU A 70 -15.36 0.39 -7.85
CA GLU A 70 -13.96 -0.08 -7.87
C GLU A 70 -13.49 -0.37 -9.31
N ARG A 71 -14.33 -1.03 -10.12
CA ARG A 71 -14.01 -1.29 -11.54
C ARG A 71 -13.94 -0.02 -12.38
N LEU A 72 -14.82 0.93 -12.13
CA LEU A 72 -14.81 2.23 -12.81
C LEU A 72 -13.58 3.04 -12.42
N LEU A 73 -13.22 3.07 -11.14
CA LEU A 73 -12.01 3.73 -10.65
C LEU A 73 -10.76 3.11 -11.29
N ASP A 74 -10.65 1.79 -11.31
CA ASP A 74 -9.58 1.06 -11.99
C ASP A 74 -9.49 1.42 -13.48
N PHE A 75 -10.65 1.49 -14.16
CA PHE A 75 -10.72 1.87 -15.56
C PHE A 75 -10.24 3.31 -15.77
N VAL A 76 -10.72 4.25 -14.95
CA VAL A 76 -10.31 5.66 -14.99
C VAL A 76 -8.81 5.78 -14.77
N ILE A 77 -8.25 5.14 -13.75
CA ILE A 77 -6.81 5.19 -13.44
C ILE A 77 -5.98 4.64 -14.61
N LYS A 78 -6.36 3.49 -15.18
CA LYS A 78 -5.63 2.85 -16.29
C LYS A 78 -5.64 3.69 -17.57
N ASN A 79 -6.70 4.45 -17.82
CA ASN A 79 -6.86 5.26 -19.01
C ASN A 79 -6.50 6.76 -18.81
N SER A 80 -6.19 7.17 -17.58
CA SER A 80 -5.78 8.55 -17.28
C SER A 80 -4.32 8.78 -17.65
N THR A 81 -3.99 9.97 -18.17
CA THR A 81 -2.60 10.43 -18.31
C THR A 81 -1.96 10.67 -16.95
N ASP A 82 -0.63 10.74 -16.89
CA ASP A 82 0.08 11.08 -15.65
C ASP A 82 -0.32 12.47 -15.13
N GLU A 83 -0.60 13.43 -16.02
CA GLU A 83 -1.13 14.74 -15.64
C GLU A 83 -2.52 14.64 -14.98
N GLN A 84 -3.42 13.83 -15.55
CA GLN A 84 -4.74 13.62 -14.96
C GLN A 84 -4.64 12.93 -13.60
N LYS A 85 -3.77 11.91 -13.47
CA LYS A 85 -3.52 11.26 -12.17
C LYS A 85 -3.01 12.27 -11.15
N ALA A 86 -2.00 13.06 -11.50
CA ALA A 86 -1.39 14.04 -10.60
C ALA A 86 -2.38 15.10 -10.08
N LYS A 87 -3.42 15.43 -10.86
CA LYS A 87 -4.48 16.39 -10.47
C LYS A 87 -5.59 15.81 -9.61
N ASN A 88 -5.69 14.48 -9.47
CA ASN A 88 -6.75 13.80 -8.72
C ASN A 88 -6.14 12.82 -7.69
N PRO A 89 -5.37 13.30 -6.70
CA PRO A 89 -4.72 12.45 -5.70
C PRO A 89 -5.72 11.61 -4.88
N GLU A 90 -6.95 12.08 -4.70
CA GLU A 90 -8.03 11.42 -3.95
C GLU A 90 -8.51 10.10 -4.58
N PHE A 91 -8.16 9.83 -5.85
CA PHE A 91 -8.45 8.54 -6.49
C PHE A 91 -7.53 7.43 -5.98
N PHE A 92 -6.45 7.78 -5.29
CA PHE A 92 -5.46 6.84 -4.80
C PHE A 92 -5.52 6.79 -3.28
N ARG A 93 -5.37 5.58 -2.74
CA ARG A 93 -5.32 5.41 -1.29
C ARG A 93 -4.10 6.14 -0.70
N ASP A 94 -4.22 6.55 0.56
CA ASP A 94 -3.14 7.23 1.27
C ASP A 94 -1.97 6.28 1.58
N TRP A 95 -0.75 6.79 1.49
CA TRP A 95 0.42 6.14 2.03
C TRP A 95 0.36 6.13 3.55
N LYS A 96 0.56 4.96 4.15
CA LYS A 96 0.65 4.79 5.61
C LYS A 96 1.70 3.74 5.94
N GLU A 97 2.45 3.98 7.01
CA GLU A 97 3.42 3.02 7.53
C GLU A 97 2.77 1.67 7.86
N GLY A 98 3.48 0.58 7.60
CA GLY A 98 3.02 -0.78 7.82
C GLY A 98 2.14 -1.37 6.71
N LEU A 99 1.67 -0.55 5.75
CA LEU A 99 0.89 -1.06 4.62
C LEU A 99 1.79 -1.74 3.57
N PRO A 100 1.34 -2.85 2.96
CA PRO A 100 2.01 -3.44 1.80
C PRO A 100 1.66 -2.64 0.54
N PHE A 101 2.65 -2.40 -0.31
CA PHE A 101 2.51 -1.77 -1.62
C PHE A 101 3.06 -2.67 -2.71
N THR A 102 2.36 -2.73 -3.84
CA THR A 102 2.76 -3.56 -4.98
C THR A 102 3.39 -2.71 -6.08
N LYS A 103 4.40 -3.24 -6.77
CA LYS A 103 4.94 -2.61 -7.97
C LYS A 103 3.81 -2.29 -8.97
N GLY A 104 3.78 -1.06 -9.47
CA GLY A 104 2.74 -0.59 -10.39
C GLY A 104 1.61 0.19 -9.73
N GLU A 105 1.50 0.13 -8.41
CA GLU A 105 0.48 0.82 -7.65
C GLU A 105 0.73 2.34 -7.60
N TYR A 106 -0.35 3.12 -7.61
CA TYR A 106 -0.31 4.56 -7.37
C TYR A 106 -0.84 4.87 -5.97
N VAL A 107 -0.23 5.83 -5.30
CA VAL A 107 -0.55 6.21 -3.91
C VAL A 107 -0.61 7.71 -3.76
N ASN A 108 -1.48 8.19 -2.88
CA ASN A 108 -1.50 9.57 -2.42
C ASN A 108 -0.59 9.74 -1.20
N TYR A 109 0.34 10.69 -1.26
CA TYR A 109 1.10 11.12 -0.10
C TYR A 109 1.16 12.64 -0.05
N ALA A 110 0.55 13.21 0.99
CA ALA A 110 0.46 14.66 1.20
C ALA A 110 -0.14 15.43 0.00
N GLY A 111 -1.14 14.85 -0.68
CA GLY A 111 -1.80 15.46 -1.84
C GLY A 111 -1.02 15.32 -3.15
N LEU A 112 0.07 14.54 -3.15
CA LEU A 112 0.87 14.23 -4.33
C LEU A 112 0.74 12.76 -4.69
N VAL A 113 0.74 12.46 -5.99
CA VAL A 113 0.63 11.08 -6.48
C VAL A 113 2.01 10.50 -6.70
N PHE A 114 2.24 9.29 -6.21
CA PHE A 114 3.46 8.53 -6.42
C PHE A 114 3.17 7.17 -7.01
N TYR A 115 4.05 6.73 -7.91
CA TYR A 115 4.06 5.41 -8.51
C TYR A 115 5.07 4.52 -7.77
N CYS A 116 4.61 3.36 -7.33
CA CYS A 116 5.41 2.34 -6.66
C CYS A 116 6.25 1.56 -7.68
N LYS A 117 7.57 1.69 -7.60
CA LYS A 117 8.51 1.05 -8.53
C LYS A 117 8.82 -0.40 -8.18
N GLU A 118 8.72 -0.77 -6.90
CA GLU A 118 9.02 -2.11 -6.39
C GLU A 118 8.10 -2.50 -5.22
N THR A 119 7.71 -3.77 -5.14
CA THR A 119 6.86 -4.29 -4.06
C THR A 119 7.59 -4.24 -2.72
N HIS A 120 6.99 -3.61 -1.71
CA HIS A 120 7.58 -3.46 -0.39
C HIS A 120 6.52 -3.21 0.69
N THR A 121 6.96 -3.18 1.95
CA THR A 121 6.15 -2.69 3.07
C THR A 121 6.61 -1.28 3.43
N ALA A 122 5.66 -0.36 3.60
CA ALA A 122 5.94 1.01 3.96
C ALA A 122 6.58 1.12 5.36
N LYS A 123 7.63 1.92 5.44
CA LYS A 123 8.44 2.25 6.62
C LYS A 123 8.82 3.72 6.55
N TYR A 124 9.15 4.32 7.69
CA TYR A 124 9.57 5.72 7.73
C TYR A 124 10.72 6.07 6.75
N ASN A 125 11.73 5.20 6.65
CA ASN A 125 12.91 5.44 5.81
C ASN A 125 12.70 5.22 4.31
N ASN A 126 11.56 4.64 3.91
CA ASN A 126 11.20 4.43 2.51
C ASN A 126 9.96 5.23 2.08
N MET A 127 9.67 6.34 2.75
CA MET A 127 8.52 7.19 2.42
C MET A 127 8.66 7.86 1.04
N PRO A 128 7.55 8.21 0.35
CA PRO A 128 7.59 8.66 -1.04
C PRO A 128 8.42 9.92 -1.32
N LEU A 129 8.55 10.82 -0.35
CA LEU A 129 9.41 12.02 -0.46
C LEU A 129 10.87 11.80 -0.07
N VAL A 130 11.23 10.62 0.44
CA VAL A 130 12.60 10.30 0.90
C VAL A 130 13.27 9.29 0.01
N ASP A 131 12.56 8.22 -0.34
CA ASP A 131 13.14 7.09 -1.05
C ASP A 131 12.61 7.01 -2.48
N PHE A 132 13.37 7.66 -3.36
CA PHE A 132 13.11 7.64 -4.79
C PHE A 132 13.52 6.33 -5.45
N ASP A 133 14.03 5.32 -4.73
CA ASP A 133 14.26 3.98 -5.26
C ASP A 133 12.96 3.16 -5.25
N PHE A 134 12.12 3.33 -4.23
CA PHE A 134 10.77 2.74 -4.19
C PHE A 134 9.71 3.58 -4.88
N TRP A 135 9.85 4.91 -4.92
CA TRP A 135 8.79 5.80 -5.37
C TRP A 135 9.21 6.71 -6.52
N LYS A 136 8.29 6.91 -7.46
CA LYS A 136 8.40 7.93 -8.51
C LYS A 136 7.22 8.89 -8.37
N GLN A 137 7.49 10.16 -8.09
CA GLN A 137 6.43 11.17 -8.09
C GLN A 137 5.84 11.30 -9.50
N VAL A 138 4.52 11.29 -9.59
CA VAL A 138 3.76 11.57 -10.82
C VAL A 138 3.56 13.08 -10.87
N THR A 139 4.31 13.77 -11.73
CA THR A 139 4.30 15.23 -11.84
C THR A 139 3.78 15.67 -13.20
N VAL A 140 3.15 16.85 -13.25
CA VAL A 140 2.74 17.53 -14.49
C VAL A 140 3.95 18.18 -15.17
N GLU A 141 4.93 18.61 -14.38
CA GLU A 141 6.19 19.17 -14.87
C GLU A 141 7.24 18.07 -14.91
N LYS A 142 7.97 17.96 -16.03
CA LYS A 142 9.21 17.18 -16.08
C LYS A 142 10.05 17.64 -14.90
N GLN A 143 10.26 16.77 -13.90
CA GLN A 143 11.35 17.01 -12.98
C GLN A 143 12.59 17.20 -13.86
N PRO A 144 13.37 18.28 -13.68
CA PRO A 144 14.59 18.45 -14.44
C PRO A 144 15.37 17.16 -14.29
N GLU A 145 15.75 16.54 -15.41
CA GLU A 145 16.57 15.33 -15.39
C GLU A 145 17.80 15.64 -14.55
N LYS A 146 17.83 15.16 -13.30
CA LYS A 146 18.95 15.37 -12.41
C LYS A 146 20.11 14.57 -12.99
N LYS A 147 20.94 15.23 -13.77
CA LYS A 147 22.14 14.62 -14.35
C LYS A 147 23.06 14.29 -13.19
N ILE A 148 23.28 13.00 -12.95
CA ILE A 148 24.20 12.55 -11.90
C ILE A 148 25.57 13.16 -12.18
N ASN A 149 26.20 13.72 -11.15
CA ASN A 149 27.55 14.25 -11.26
C ASN A 149 28.53 13.07 -11.50
N PRO A 150 29.23 13.01 -12.65
CA PRO A 150 30.14 11.90 -12.95
C PRO A 150 31.27 11.76 -11.93
N GLU A 151 31.73 12.88 -11.34
CA GLU A 151 32.76 12.86 -10.29
C GLU A 151 32.22 12.21 -9.01
N TRP A 152 30.95 12.45 -8.68
CA TRP A 152 30.30 11.78 -7.55
C TRP A 152 30.16 10.28 -7.81
N GLU A 153 29.61 9.89 -8.97
CA GLU A 153 29.34 8.49 -9.32
C GLU A 153 30.61 7.64 -9.33
N GLN A 154 31.70 8.17 -9.87
CA GLN A 154 32.96 7.45 -9.99
C GLN A 154 33.65 7.20 -8.64
N ASN A 155 33.46 8.12 -7.69
CA ASN A 155 34.27 8.17 -6.46
C ASN A 155 33.48 7.79 -5.20
N PHE A 156 32.16 7.97 -5.16
CA PHE A 156 31.37 7.71 -3.96
C PHE A 156 31.52 6.27 -3.48
N LYS A 157 31.40 5.26 -4.34
CA LYS A 157 31.56 3.86 -3.89
C LYS A 157 32.95 3.54 -3.36
N LYS A 158 33.99 4.21 -3.87
CA LYS A 158 35.41 3.96 -3.54
C LYS A 158 35.88 4.74 -2.31
N ALA A 159 35.27 5.88 -2.03
CA ALA A 159 35.64 6.73 -0.90
C ALA A 159 35.35 6.02 0.43
N GLU A 160 36.29 6.14 1.36
CA GLU A 160 36.13 5.70 2.74
C GLU A 160 35.40 6.76 3.57
N ASN A 161 34.90 6.38 4.75
CA ASN A 161 34.33 7.37 5.68
C ASN A 161 35.43 8.29 6.23
N TYR A 162 35.08 9.54 6.48
CA TYR A 162 35.95 10.47 7.20
C TYR A 162 36.15 10.03 8.65
N TYR A 163 37.39 10.16 9.13
CA TYR A 163 37.81 9.92 10.51
C TYR A 163 38.65 11.11 10.98
N ARG A 164 38.30 11.63 12.15
CA ARG A 164 38.84 12.90 12.68
C ARG A 164 40.33 12.85 13.03
N ASP A 165 40.84 11.67 13.35
CA ASP A 165 42.22 11.41 13.76
C ASP A 165 43.19 11.25 12.58
N LEU A 166 42.68 11.15 11.34
CA LEU A 166 43.49 10.98 10.14
C LEU A 166 43.78 12.32 9.46
N SER A 167 44.93 12.38 8.78
CA SER A 167 45.26 13.44 7.81
C SER A 167 45.02 12.94 6.39
N TYR A 168 44.57 13.83 5.51
CA TYR A 168 44.23 13.48 4.13
C TYR A 168 45.06 14.27 3.13
N LYS A 169 45.51 13.60 2.07
CA LYS A 169 46.23 14.26 0.98
C LYS A 169 45.26 15.03 0.09
N GLU A 170 45.79 16.01 -0.63
CA GLU A 170 45.03 16.70 -1.69
C GLU A 170 44.40 15.68 -2.66
N LYS A 171 43.18 15.96 -3.12
CA LYS A 171 42.36 15.13 -4.03
C LYS A 171 41.86 13.81 -3.42
N THR A 172 42.10 13.53 -2.14
CA THR A 172 41.45 12.41 -1.46
C THR A 172 39.95 12.66 -1.34
N TYR A 173 39.15 11.61 -1.60
CA TYR A 173 37.70 11.63 -1.41
C TYR A 173 37.31 10.90 -0.13
N VAL A 174 36.39 11.48 0.63
CA VAL A 174 35.83 10.87 1.84
C VAL A 174 34.31 11.01 1.87
N LYS A 175 33.65 10.10 2.59
CA LYS A 175 32.24 10.18 2.92
C LYS A 175 32.05 10.81 4.29
N PHE A 176 31.16 11.79 4.38
CA PHE A 176 30.74 12.38 5.64
C PHE A 176 29.23 12.63 5.58
N TYR A 177 28.47 12.11 6.56
CA TYR A 177 27.00 12.14 6.57
C TYR A 177 26.34 11.74 5.22
N ASN A 178 26.86 10.69 4.57
CA ASN A 178 26.39 10.18 3.28
C ASN A 178 26.61 11.12 2.07
N GLU A 179 27.41 12.17 2.23
CA GLU A 179 27.84 13.08 1.17
C GLU A 179 29.30 12.81 0.79
N LEU A 180 29.70 13.23 -0.42
CA LEU A 180 31.06 13.07 -0.92
C LEU A 180 31.82 14.39 -0.81
N TYR A 181 32.97 14.36 -0.15
CA TYR A 181 33.86 15.51 -0.08
C TYR A 181 35.20 15.17 -0.72
N LYS A 182 35.82 16.16 -1.36
CA LYS A 182 37.15 16.09 -1.96
C LYS A 182 38.07 17.08 -1.25
N ALA A 183 39.24 16.62 -0.82
CA ALA A 183 40.27 17.48 -0.27
C ALA A 183 40.83 18.40 -1.37
N GLU A 184 40.73 19.73 -1.20
CA GLU A 184 41.29 20.72 -2.12
C GLU A 184 42.78 21.00 -1.87
N LYS A 185 43.27 20.65 -0.69
CA LYS A 185 44.66 20.71 -0.26
C LYS A 185 44.90 19.67 0.84
N GLU A 186 46.13 19.55 1.29
CA GLU A 186 46.45 18.69 2.43
C GLU A 186 45.64 19.09 3.67
N VAL A 187 44.95 18.10 4.24
CA VAL A 187 44.03 18.26 5.36
C VAL A 187 44.68 17.64 6.60
N LYS A 188 44.87 18.45 7.64
CA LYS A 188 45.39 17.96 8.92
C LYS A 188 44.30 17.24 9.70
N ASN A 189 44.70 16.42 10.67
CA ASN A 189 43.74 15.79 11.58
C ASN A 189 42.90 16.85 12.31
N GLY A 190 41.63 16.53 12.53
CA GLY A 190 40.66 17.43 13.16
C GLY A 190 39.90 18.36 12.22
N GLU A 191 40.31 18.50 10.95
CA GLU A 191 39.63 19.36 9.97
C GLU A 191 38.44 18.63 9.32
N GLU A 192 37.23 18.99 9.74
CA GLU A 192 36.00 18.28 9.36
C GLU A 192 35.46 18.73 7.98
N PRO A 193 34.94 17.79 7.16
CA PRO A 193 34.25 18.12 5.92
C PRO A 193 32.98 18.94 6.17
N SER A 194 32.86 20.06 5.47
CA SER A 194 31.65 20.87 5.41
C SER A 194 31.71 21.78 4.19
N GLU A 195 30.56 22.29 3.72
CA GLU A 195 30.50 23.27 2.62
C GLU A 195 31.25 24.59 2.91
N LYS A 196 31.49 24.89 4.20
CA LYS A 196 32.21 26.08 4.65
C LYS A 196 33.69 25.81 4.90
N SER A 197 34.14 24.57 4.73
CA SER A 197 35.53 24.20 4.96
C SER A 197 36.43 24.85 3.92
N ASN A 198 37.60 25.32 4.35
CA ASN A 198 38.65 25.76 3.44
C ASN A 198 39.48 24.60 2.89
N TYR A 199 39.23 23.37 3.35
CA TYR A 199 40.00 22.16 3.03
C TYR A 199 39.20 21.17 2.19
N TRP A 200 37.88 21.14 2.38
CA TRP A 200 36.99 20.16 1.76
C TRP A 200 36.01 20.84 0.81
N LYS A 201 35.90 20.29 -0.40
CA LYS A 201 34.87 20.65 -1.36
C LYS A 201 33.79 19.57 -1.41
N LEU A 202 32.54 19.98 -1.21
CA LEU A 202 31.39 19.11 -1.45
C LEU A 202 31.29 18.79 -2.95
N ILE A 203 31.20 17.50 -3.27
CA ILE A 203 30.86 17.02 -4.61
C ILE A 203 29.38 16.64 -4.57
N PRO A 204 28.48 17.44 -5.17
CA PRO A 204 27.05 17.15 -5.13
C PRO A 204 26.73 15.91 -5.98
N LYS A 205 25.75 15.12 -5.54
CA LYS A 205 25.29 13.92 -6.26
C LYS A 205 24.64 14.25 -7.61
N TYR A 206 24.03 15.42 -7.73
CA TYR A 206 23.28 15.88 -8.90
C TYR A 206 23.83 17.23 -9.39
N LEU A 207 23.84 17.44 -10.72
CA LEU A 207 24.18 18.69 -11.40
C LEU A 207 22.96 19.58 -11.63
#